data_AF-A0A060ZIY6-F1
#
_entry.id   AF-A0A060ZIY6-F1
#
_cell.length_a   1.000
_cell.length_b   1.000
_cell.length_c   1.000
_cell.angle_alpha   90.00
_cell.angle_beta   90.00
_cell.angle_gamma   90.00
#
_symmetry.space_group_name_H-M   'P 1'
#
loop_
_entity.id
_entity.type
_entity.pdbx_description
1 polymer ?
#
loop_
_entity_poly.entity_id
_entity_poly.type
_entity_poly.pdbx_seq_one_letter_code
_entity_poly.pdbx_strand_id
1 'polypeptide(L)'
;VFNNDLKVETESVKGKTPRRPPLKKTSHTQKDPVGVYCRIRPLGATDEECCIEMISSTTIQLHAPDGIKANRNGEYKETQYSFKKVFGIQTSQIELFEDVAKPLVDDLIHCKNGLLFTYGVTGSGKTFTMTGSPGEGGLLPRSLDMLFNSIGPLQAKRFVFRTDDKNGMEIQGQVDALLERQKRESNQQSTVPKTPSSKQKPDPEFADMISPEEACKCEGVDEDSCYSVFVSYIEIYNNYIYDLLEDTPIDPIRPK
;
A
#
# COMPACT_ATOMS: atom_id res chain seq x y z
N VAL A 1 -41.17 -59.54 20.23
CA VAL A 1 -40.76 -60.63 19.30
C VAL A 1 -39.55 -60.12 18.53
N PHE A 2 -38.37 -60.64 18.90
CA PHE A 2 -37.02 -60.47 18.32
C PHE A 2 -36.50 -59.02 18.17
N ASN A 3 -35.27 -58.64 18.51
CA ASN A 3 -34.03 -59.42 18.54
C ASN A 3 -32.88 -58.64 19.23
N ASN A 4 -31.82 -59.39 19.59
CA ASN A 4 -30.40 -59.03 19.62
C ASN A 4 -29.74 -58.47 20.90
N ASP A 5 -29.25 -59.42 21.70
CA ASP A 5 -27.82 -59.81 21.83
C ASP A 5 -26.67 -58.79 21.90
N LEU A 6 -25.83 -59.09 22.90
CA LEU A 6 -24.38 -58.97 23.03
C LEU A 6 -23.72 -57.58 23.18
N LYS A 7 -23.39 -57.31 24.45
CA LYS A 7 -22.28 -56.46 24.90
C LYS A 7 -20.94 -56.97 24.37
N VAL A 8 -20.15 -56.07 23.79
CA VAL A 8 -18.68 -56.13 23.87
C VAL A 8 -18.20 -54.73 24.27
N GLU A 9 -17.59 -54.67 25.45
CA GLU A 9 -17.06 -53.49 26.10
C GLU A 9 -15.59 -53.34 25.65
N THR A 10 -15.23 -52.19 25.07
CA THR A 10 -13.82 -51.80 24.86
C THR A 10 -13.65 -50.37 25.36
N GLU A 11 -12.91 -50.23 26.46
CA GLU A 11 -12.51 -48.95 27.04
C GLU A 11 -11.52 -48.23 26.10
N SER A 12 -11.79 -46.96 25.81
CA SER A 12 -10.81 -46.05 25.21
C SER A 12 -10.64 -44.83 26.13
N VAL A 13 -9.45 -44.75 26.72
CA VAL A 13 -9.01 -43.70 27.64
C VAL A 13 -8.84 -42.39 26.86
N LYS A 14 -9.70 -41.39 27.12
CA LYS A 14 -9.52 -40.03 26.60
C LYS A 14 -8.40 -39.30 27.36
N GLY A 15 -7.24 -39.18 26.73
CA GLY A 15 -6.18 -38.26 27.18
C GLY A 15 -6.65 -36.80 27.13
N LYS A 16 -6.42 -36.06 28.22
CA LYS A 16 -6.72 -34.62 28.32
C LYS A 16 -5.51 -33.81 27.86
N THR A 17 -5.65 -33.05 26.78
CA THR A 17 -4.65 -32.06 26.34
C THR A 17 -4.67 -30.83 27.27
N PRO A 18 -3.51 -30.26 27.66
CA PRO A 18 -3.48 -29.08 28.53
C PRO A 18 -4.18 -27.87 27.89
N ARG A 19 -5.08 -27.25 28.65
CA ARG A 19 -5.87 -26.07 28.25
C ARG A 19 -4.94 -24.85 28.16
N ARG A 20 -4.76 -24.29 26.97
CA ARG A 20 -4.05 -23.02 26.75
C ARG A 20 -4.72 -21.94 27.62
N PRO A 21 -3.98 -21.13 28.41
CA PRO A 21 -4.58 -20.06 29.18
C PRO A 21 -5.34 -19.10 28.27
N PRO A 22 -6.50 -18.57 28.67
CA PRO A 22 -7.22 -17.59 27.87
C PRO A 22 -6.33 -16.36 27.69
N LEU A 23 -6.06 -15.99 26.44
CA LEU A 23 -5.50 -14.70 26.09
C LEU A 23 -6.36 -13.62 26.76
N LYS A 24 -5.75 -12.84 27.64
CA LYS A 24 -6.37 -11.62 28.19
C LYS A 24 -6.74 -10.75 26.98
N LYS A 25 -8.03 -10.69 26.67
CA LYS A 25 -8.57 -9.68 25.77
C LYS A 25 -8.36 -8.34 26.48
N THR A 26 -7.28 -7.65 26.15
CA THR A 26 -7.16 -6.22 26.42
C THR A 26 -8.28 -5.56 25.63
N SER A 27 -9.31 -5.11 26.35
CA SER A 27 -10.41 -4.33 25.81
C SER A 27 -9.91 -2.93 25.45
N HIS A 28 -9.19 -2.83 24.34
CA HIS A 28 -9.01 -1.59 23.60
C HIS A 28 -9.39 -1.87 22.15
N THR A 29 -10.69 -2.06 21.92
CA THR A 29 -11.26 -1.78 20.60
C THR A 29 -11.32 -0.26 20.42
N GLN A 30 -10.16 0.39 20.33
CA GLN A 30 -10.09 1.65 19.60
C GLN A 30 -10.27 1.24 18.14
N LYS A 31 -11.47 1.44 17.60
CA LYS A 31 -11.62 1.51 16.15
C LYS A 31 -10.70 2.63 15.72
N ASP A 32 -9.66 2.31 14.95
CA ASP A 32 -8.78 3.35 14.45
C ASP A 32 -9.62 4.25 13.53
N PRO A 33 -9.90 5.51 13.92
CA PRO A 33 -10.75 6.36 13.12
C PRO A 33 -10.05 6.65 11.79
N VAL A 34 -10.83 6.75 10.71
CA VAL A 34 -10.30 7.15 9.39
C VAL A 34 -9.54 8.47 9.54
N GLY A 35 -8.22 8.43 9.31
CA GLY A 35 -7.37 9.61 9.36
C GLY A 35 -7.54 10.43 8.09
N VAL A 36 -8.04 11.67 8.22
CA VAL A 36 -8.16 12.60 7.10
C VAL A 36 -7.06 13.65 7.21
N TYR A 37 -6.20 13.70 6.19
CA TYR A 37 -5.07 14.62 6.10
C TYR A 37 -5.29 15.62 4.97
N CYS A 38 -4.76 16.83 5.11
CA CYS A 38 -4.77 17.84 4.06
C CYS A 38 -3.34 18.16 3.63
N ARG A 39 -3.07 18.23 2.33
CA ARG A 39 -1.77 18.65 1.79
C ARG A 39 -1.96 19.83 0.86
N ILE A 40 -1.27 20.93 1.16
CA ILE A 40 -1.31 22.16 0.37
C ILE A 40 -0.17 22.10 -0.66
N ARG A 41 -0.51 22.25 -1.94
CA ARG A 41 0.48 22.32 -3.03
C ARG A 41 1.07 23.73 -3.10
N PRO A 42 2.39 23.90 -3.29
CA PRO A 42 2.98 25.19 -3.63
C PRO A 42 2.36 25.80 -4.90
N LEU A 43 2.17 27.11 -4.92
CA LEU A 43 1.77 27.85 -6.12
C LEU A 43 2.94 27.92 -7.12
N GLY A 44 2.64 27.82 -8.41
CA GLY A 44 3.66 27.72 -9.45
C GLY A 44 4.15 29.09 -9.95
N ALA A 45 3.32 30.12 -9.84
CA ALA A 45 3.62 31.48 -10.29
C ALA A 45 3.53 32.47 -9.13
N THR A 46 4.34 33.52 -9.16
CA THR A 46 4.41 34.57 -8.13
C THR A 46 3.18 35.47 -8.07
N ASP A 47 2.35 35.48 -9.12
CA ASP A 47 1.15 36.32 -9.23
C ASP A 47 -0.16 35.56 -8.91
N GLU A 48 -0.09 34.32 -8.42
CA GLU A 48 -1.28 33.56 -8.00
C GLU A 48 -1.69 33.94 -6.56
N GLU A 49 -2.91 34.46 -6.40
CA GLU A 49 -3.49 34.72 -5.07
C GLU A 49 -3.82 33.37 -4.39
N CYS A 50 -3.23 33.13 -3.21
CA CYS A 50 -3.48 31.91 -2.47
C CYS A 50 -4.83 31.99 -1.74
N CYS A 51 -5.81 31.21 -2.20
CA CYS A 51 -7.13 31.14 -1.57
C CYS A 51 -7.17 30.24 -0.32
N ILE A 52 -6.03 29.68 0.11
CA ILE A 52 -5.92 28.77 1.26
C ILE A 52 -4.81 29.26 2.18
N GLU A 53 -5.12 29.39 3.47
CA GLU A 53 -4.14 29.70 4.50
C GLU A 53 -4.11 28.59 5.55
N MET A 54 -2.90 28.18 5.95
CA MET A 54 -2.71 27.23 7.04
C MET A 54 -2.63 28.00 8.36
N ILE A 55 -3.69 27.96 9.17
CA ILE A 55 -3.72 28.62 10.48
C ILE A 55 -2.94 27.81 11.51
N SER A 56 -3.02 26.49 11.43
CA SER A 56 -2.36 25.57 12.35
C SER A 56 -2.04 24.23 11.68
N SER A 57 -1.33 23.35 12.39
CA SER A 57 -1.03 21.98 11.95
C SER A 57 -2.27 21.10 11.75
N THR A 58 -3.47 21.57 12.12
CA THR A 58 -4.73 20.82 11.97
C THR A 58 -5.80 21.60 11.23
N THR A 59 -5.62 22.90 10.98
CA THR A 59 -6.71 23.77 10.51
C THR A 59 -6.26 24.66 9.36
N ILE A 60 -7.06 24.69 8.30
CA ILE A 60 -6.92 25.61 7.18
C ILE A 60 -8.09 26.59 7.13
N GLN A 61 -7.87 27.74 6.52
CA GLN A 61 -8.87 28.76 6.22
C GLN A 61 -8.91 29.04 4.72
N LEU A 62 -10.12 29.14 4.18
CA LEU A 62 -10.34 29.55 2.79
C LEU A 62 -10.66 31.04 2.72
N HIS A 63 -9.97 31.72 1.81
CA HIS A 63 -10.17 33.14 1.49
C HIS A 63 -10.85 33.29 0.13
N ALA A 64 -11.84 34.18 0.06
CA ALA A 64 -12.47 34.54 -1.21
C ALA A 64 -11.55 35.50 -2.00
N PRO A 65 -11.42 35.33 -3.33
CA PRO A 65 -10.62 36.22 -4.17
C PRO A 65 -11.04 37.68 -4.04
N ASP A 66 -10.08 38.60 -4.12
CA ASP A 66 -10.28 40.05 -3.97
C ASP A 66 -11.39 40.63 -4.87
N GLY A 67 -11.58 40.07 -6.07
CA GLY A 67 -12.57 40.55 -7.06
C GLY A 67 -14.05 40.27 -6.73
N ILE A 68 -14.35 39.39 -5.76
CA ILE A 68 -15.73 39.06 -5.34
C ILE A 68 -16.18 39.95 -4.15
N LYS A 69 -15.25 40.70 -3.55
CA LYS A 69 -15.46 41.51 -2.34
C LYS A 69 -16.37 42.74 -2.53
N ALA A 70 -16.77 43.08 -3.76
CA ALA A 70 -17.40 44.36 -4.08
C ALA A 70 -18.94 44.40 -4.12
N ASN A 71 -19.69 43.27 -4.14
CA ASN A 71 -21.10 43.32 -4.56
C ASN A 71 -22.18 42.72 -3.64
N ARG A 72 -21.88 42.19 -2.45
CA ARG A 72 -22.93 41.67 -1.56
C ARG A 72 -22.61 41.89 -0.08
N ASN A 73 -23.30 42.84 0.55
CA ASN A 73 -23.65 42.96 1.97
C ASN A 73 -22.76 42.23 3.01
N GLY A 74 -21.44 42.43 2.96
CA GLY A 74 -20.63 42.66 4.17
C GLY A 74 -20.32 41.52 5.14
N GLU A 75 -20.61 40.24 4.84
CA GLU A 75 -20.11 39.13 5.68
C GLU A 75 -19.79 37.90 4.81
N TYR A 76 -18.58 37.87 4.23
CA TYR A 76 -18.04 36.61 3.73
C TYR A 76 -17.44 35.85 4.91
N LYS A 77 -18.12 34.77 5.28
CA LYS A 77 -17.74 33.91 6.40
C LYS A 77 -16.47 33.16 6.02
N GLU A 78 -15.36 33.55 6.63
CA GLU A 78 -14.12 32.78 6.60
C GLU A 78 -14.45 31.32 6.96
N THR A 79 -14.19 30.41 6.01
CA THR A 79 -14.56 29.01 6.19
C THR A 79 -13.32 28.24 6.61
N GLN A 80 -13.35 27.68 7.81
CA GLN A 80 -12.27 26.88 8.36
C GLN A 80 -12.61 25.39 8.30
N TYR A 81 -11.61 24.57 7.99
CA TYR A 81 -11.70 23.11 7.98
C TYR A 81 -10.61 22.51 8.86
N SER A 82 -10.98 21.49 9.63
CA SER A 82 -10.07 20.78 10.52
C SER A 82 -9.79 19.37 10.03
N PHE A 83 -8.53 18.97 10.12
CA PHE A 83 -7.97 17.69 9.67
C PHE A 83 -7.13 17.07 10.79
N LYS A 84 -6.78 15.79 10.64
CA LYS A 84 -5.85 15.11 11.57
C LYS A 84 -4.47 15.77 11.56
N LYS A 85 -3.96 16.08 10.37
CA LYS A 85 -2.78 16.94 10.15
C LYS A 85 -2.92 17.65 8.81
N VAL A 86 -2.42 18.88 8.77
CA VAL A 86 -2.29 19.73 7.58
C VAL A 86 -0.80 19.83 7.25
N PHE A 87 -0.47 19.47 6.02
CA PHE A 87 0.87 19.55 5.44
C PHE A 87 0.95 20.80 4.58
N GLY A 88 1.83 21.73 4.97
CA GLY A 88 2.01 23.00 4.29
C GLY A 88 2.83 22.86 3.00
N ILE A 89 3.03 23.98 2.31
CA ILE A 89 3.76 24.02 1.04
C ILE A 89 5.23 23.56 1.15
N GLN A 90 5.83 23.66 2.34
CA GLN A 90 7.22 23.25 2.59
C GLN A 90 7.35 21.80 3.07
N THR A 91 6.23 21.07 3.22
CA THR A 91 6.27 19.67 3.64
C THR A 91 6.87 18.82 2.52
N SER A 92 7.96 18.13 2.86
CA SER A 92 8.65 17.20 1.98
C SER A 92 7.90 15.88 1.79
N GLN A 93 8.25 15.12 0.76
CA GLN A 93 7.68 13.79 0.53
C GLN A 93 8.00 12.80 1.66
N ILE A 94 9.19 12.91 2.27
CA ILE A 94 9.59 12.06 3.39
C ILE A 94 8.77 12.35 4.65
N GLU A 95 8.58 13.63 5.01
CA GLU A 95 7.75 13.98 6.17
C GLU A 95 6.32 13.47 6.00
N LEU A 96 5.76 13.61 4.79
CA LEU A 96 4.44 13.08 4.48
C LEU A 96 4.39 11.55 4.59
N PHE A 97 5.43 10.85 4.13
CA PHE A 97 5.54 9.39 4.22
C PHE A 97 5.57 8.92 5.68
N GLU A 98 6.37 9.55 6.53
CA GLU A 98 6.52 9.17 7.94
C GLU A 98 5.22 9.23 8.72
N ASP A 99 4.37 10.22 8.46
CA ASP A 99 3.11 10.40 9.18
C ASP A 99 1.95 9.57 8.62
N VAL A 100 1.94 9.34 7.30
CA VAL A 100 0.76 8.79 6.61
C VAL A 100 0.96 7.34 6.20
N ALA A 101 2.05 7.02 5.51
CA ALA A 101 2.24 5.71 4.88
C ALA A 101 3.08 4.75 5.72
N LYS A 102 4.10 5.25 6.44
CA LYS A 102 4.95 4.43 7.31
C LYS A 102 4.15 3.61 8.34
N PRO A 103 3.14 4.16 9.06
CA PRO A 103 2.31 3.37 9.97
C PRO A 103 1.51 2.28 9.26
N LEU A 104 1.06 2.52 8.02
CA LEU A 104 0.32 1.54 7.22
C LEU A 104 1.21 0.38 6.78
N VAL A 105 2.46 0.65 6.43
CA VAL A 105 3.45 -0.38 6.06
C VAL A 105 3.87 -1.19 7.30
N ASP A 106 4.04 -0.53 8.44
CA ASP A 106 4.29 -1.19 9.73
C ASP A 106 3.13 -2.15 10.08
N ASP A 107 1.89 -1.68 9.98
CA ASP A 107 0.70 -2.50 10.18
C ASP A 107 0.62 -3.68 9.19
N LEU A 108 0.99 -3.47 7.92
CA LEU A 108 1.02 -4.53 6.90
C LEU A 108 1.98 -5.67 7.28
N ILE A 109 3.17 -5.34 7.77
CA ILE A 109 4.17 -6.32 8.21
C ILE A 109 3.67 -7.11 9.42
N HIS A 110 2.85 -6.48 10.27
CA HIS A 110 2.17 -7.10 11.40
C HIS A 110 0.80 -7.71 11.05
N CYS A 111 0.60 -8.08 9.78
CA CYS A 111 -0.59 -8.78 9.26
C CYS A 111 -1.91 -8.00 9.44
N LYS A 112 -1.87 -6.67 9.35
CA LYS A 112 -3.06 -5.81 9.31
C LYS A 112 -3.19 -5.14 7.94
N ASN A 113 -4.43 -4.90 7.51
CA ASN A 113 -4.69 -4.25 6.23
C ASN A 113 -4.66 -2.73 6.37
N GLY A 114 -4.00 -2.06 5.42
CA GLY A 114 -4.00 -0.60 5.27
C GLY A 114 -4.74 -0.16 4.01
N LEU A 115 -5.34 1.03 4.05
CA LEU A 115 -6.00 1.64 2.89
C LEU A 115 -5.69 3.14 2.85
N LEU A 116 -5.18 3.60 1.72
CA LEU A 116 -4.77 4.99 1.51
C LEU A 116 -5.44 5.55 0.25
N PHE A 117 -6.03 6.73 0.38
CA PHE A 117 -6.62 7.47 -0.75
C PHE A 117 -5.99 8.85 -0.88
N THR A 118 -5.75 9.26 -2.11
CA THR A 118 -5.46 10.66 -2.45
C THR A 118 -6.67 11.27 -3.14
N TYR A 119 -7.26 12.32 -2.57
CA TYR A 119 -8.44 12.99 -3.09
C TYR A 119 -8.16 14.46 -3.42
N GLY A 120 -8.83 15.00 -4.43
CA GLY A 120 -8.65 16.39 -4.88
C GLY A 120 -8.92 16.57 -6.37
N VAL A 121 -8.94 17.83 -6.81
CA VAL A 121 -9.15 18.20 -8.23
C VAL A 121 -7.93 17.89 -9.10
N THR A 122 -8.09 17.88 -10.42
CA THR A 122 -6.95 17.76 -11.35
C THR A 122 -5.95 18.89 -11.09
N GLY A 123 -4.65 18.57 -11.07
CA GLY A 123 -3.60 19.55 -10.76
C GLY A 123 -3.36 19.79 -9.25
N SER A 124 -4.15 19.22 -8.34
CA SER A 124 -3.97 19.43 -6.89
C SER A 124 -2.78 18.68 -6.27
N GLY A 125 -1.97 17.95 -7.06
CA GLY A 125 -0.81 17.21 -6.56
C GLY A 125 -1.08 15.77 -6.08
N LYS A 126 -2.21 15.15 -6.46
CA LYS A 126 -2.51 13.73 -6.12
C LYS A 126 -1.43 12.77 -6.62
N THR A 127 -1.10 12.82 -7.91
CA THR A 127 -0.08 11.95 -8.53
C THR A 127 1.31 12.22 -7.96
N PHE A 128 1.65 13.50 -7.72
CA PHE A 128 2.90 13.86 -7.05
C PHE A 128 2.96 13.32 -5.62
N THR A 129 1.84 13.27 -4.91
CA THR A 129 1.78 12.67 -3.58
C THR A 129 1.96 11.16 -3.63
N MET A 130 1.25 10.48 -4.52
CA MET A 130 1.28 9.01 -4.58
C MET A 130 2.59 8.48 -5.18
N THR A 131 2.97 8.98 -6.37
CA THR A 131 4.12 8.48 -7.14
C THR A 131 5.35 9.35 -6.90
N GLY A 132 5.20 10.66 -6.84
CA GLY A 132 6.32 11.61 -6.75
C GLY A 132 6.93 11.94 -8.10
N SER A 133 8.16 12.44 -8.04
CA SER A 133 9.04 12.73 -9.19
C SER A 133 10.44 12.17 -8.90
N PRO A 134 11.33 12.08 -9.90
CA PRO A 134 12.73 11.77 -9.64
C PRO A 134 13.33 12.73 -8.61
N GLY A 135 14.07 12.22 -7.63
CA GLY A 135 14.57 12.97 -6.47
C GLY A 135 13.56 13.14 -5.33
N GLU A 136 12.27 13.05 -5.61
CA GLU A 136 11.17 13.30 -4.68
C GLU A 136 10.11 12.18 -4.74
N GLY A 137 10.55 10.94 -4.54
CA GLY A 137 9.69 9.75 -4.55
C GLY A 137 8.50 9.91 -3.60
N GLY A 138 7.31 9.53 -4.06
CA GLY A 138 6.06 9.66 -3.31
C GLY A 138 5.81 8.54 -2.31
N LEU A 139 4.57 8.46 -1.85
CA LEU A 139 4.15 7.48 -0.84
C LEU A 139 4.30 6.03 -1.33
N LEU A 140 3.96 5.74 -2.59
CA LEU A 140 4.03 4.40 -3.17
C LEU A 140 5.46 3.86 -3.25
N PRO A 141 6.43 4.52 -3.92
CA PRO A 141 7.80 4.00 -3.99
C PRO A 141 8.45 3.86 -2.61
N ARG A 142 8.23 4.81 -1.69
CA ARG A 142 8.76 4.74 -0.31
C ARG A 142 8.15 3.60 0.50
N SER A 143 6.86 3.30 0.29
CA SER A 143 6.20 2.16 0.93
C SER A 143 6.77 0.83 0.45
N LEU A 144 7.02 0.70 -0.85
CA LEU A 144 7.63 -0.50 -1.43
C LEU A 144 9.08 -0.66 -0.97
N ASP A 145 9.86 0.42 -0.97
CA ASP A 145 11.23 0.42 -0.45
C ASP A 145 11.27 -0.06 1.00
N MET A 146 10.46 0.55 1.89
CA MET A 146 10.37 0.12 3.29
C MET A 146 9.93 -1.34 3.42
N LEU A 147 8.93 -1.79 2.66
CA LEU A 147 8.46 -3.17 2.69
C LEU A 147 9.61 -4.14 2.34
N PHE A 148 10.28 -3.93 1.22
CA PHE A 148 11.35 -4.80 0.73
C PHE A 148 12.59 -4.78 1.62
N ASN A 149 12.95 -3.61 2.18
CA ASN A 149 14.03 -3.49 3.15
C ASN A 149 13.72 -4.21 4.47
N SER A 150 12.44 -4.31 4.83
CA SER A 150 12.01 -4.99 6.07
C SER A 150 11.98 -6.51 5.92
N ILE A 151 11.40 -7.03 4.84
CA ILE A 151 11.20 -8.48 4.67
C ILE A 151 12.32 -9.16 3.87
N GLY A 152 13.28 -8.40 3.33
CA GLY A 152 14.32 -8.88 2.41
C GLY A 152 14.99 -10.20 2.83
N PRO A 153 15.51 -10.33 4.06
CA PRO A 153 16.14 -11.55 4.55
C PRO A 153 15.17 -12.76 4.69
N LEU A 154 13.88 -12.50 4.81
CA LEU A 154 12.83 -13.48 5.12
C LEU A 154 11.99 -13.85 3.88
N GLN A 155 12.43 -13.43 2.69
CA GLN A 155 11.71 -13.71 1.45
C GLN A 155 11.76 -15.20 1.07
N ALA A 156 10.59 -15.71 0.71
CA ALA A 156 10.43 -17.04 0.15
C ALA A 156 11.16 -17.15 -1.20
N LYS A 157 11.61 -18.36 -1.51
CA LYS A 157 12.08 -18.64 -2.87
C LYS A 157 10.94 -18.46 -3.86
N ARG A 158 11.25 -17.92 -5.04
CA ARG A 158 10.30 -17.73 -6.13
C ARG A 158 9.53 -19.03 -6.43
N PHE A 159 8.22 -18.90 -6.64
CA PHE A 159 7.26 -20.00 -6.87
C PHE A 159 6.94 -20.89 -5.67
N VAL A 160 7.43 -20.62 -4.45
CA VAL A 160 6.93 -21.34 -3.26
C VAL A 160 5.46 -21.00 -3.02
N PHE A 161 5.11 -19.72 -3.11
CA PHE A 161 3.74 -19.25 -3.06
C PHE A 161 3.19 -19.03 -4.47
N ARG A 162 1.92 -19.38 -4.66
CA ARG A 162 1.17 -19.14 -5.89
C ARG A 162 -0.23 -18.65 -5.61
N THR A 163 -0.75 -17.81 -6.49
CA THR A 163 -2.16 -17.44 -6.52
C THR A 163 -2.98 -18.59 -7.13
N ASP A 164 -4.16 -18.87 -6.56
CA ASP A 164 -5.15 -19.75 -7.18
C ASP A 164 -6.12 -18.96 -8.09
N ASP A 165 -7.14 -19.63 -8.63
CA ASP A 165 -8.17 -19.05 -9.51
C ASP A 165 -9.27 -18.27 -8.76
N LYS A 166 -9.19 -18.17 -7.44
CA LYS A 166 -10.22 -17.64 -6.53
C LYS A 166 -9.66 -16.65 -5.51
N ASN A 167 -8.57 -15.97 -5.84
CA ASN A 167 -7.89 -14.99 -4.97
C ASN A 167 -7.38 -15.60 -3.65
N GLY A 168 -7.16 -16.90 -3.62
CA GLY A 168 -6.45 -17.62 -2.58
C GLY A 168 -4.98 -17.84 -2.94
N MET A 169 -4.26 -18.41 -1.98
CA MET A 169 -2.82 -18.67 -2.06
C MET A 169 -2.54 -20.14 -1.78
N GLU A 170 -1.77 -20.79 -2.65
CA GLU A 170 -1.30 -22.16 -2.50
C GLU A 170 0.21 -22.19 -2.23
N ILE A 171 0.63 -23.13 -1.38
CA ILE A 171 2.04 -23.40 -1.11
C ILE A 171 2.46 -24.63 -1.92
N GLN A 172 3.38 -24.43 -2.85
CA GLN A 172 3.92 -25.51 -3.66
C GLN A 172 5.04 -26.25 -2.93
N GLY A 173 5.13 -27.55 -3.18
CA GLY A 173 6.27 -28.37 -2.76
C GLY A 173 7.58 -27.84 -3.34
N GLN A 174 8.69 -28.04 -2.62
CA GLN A 174 10.00 -27.52 -3.02
C GLN A 174 10.46 -28.02 -4.41
N VAL A 175 10.11 -29.26 -4.76
CA VAL A 175 10.46 -29.85 -6.06
C VAL A 175 9.68 -29.19 -7.19
N ASP A 176 8.36 -29.00 -7.02
CA ASP A 176 7.51 -28.39 -8.03
C ASP A 176 7.88 -26.91 -8.25
N ALA A 177 8.12 -26.18 -7.15
CA ALA A 177 8.61 -24.81 -7.21
C ALA A 177 9.96 -24.68 -7.95
N LEU A 178 10.86 -25.66 -7.76
CA LEU A 178 12.15 -25.72 -8.46
C LEU A 178 11.96 -25.99 -9.97
N LEU A 179 11.11 -26.95 -10.32
CA LEU A 179 10.82 -27.30 -11.73
C LEU A 179 10.17 -26.13 -12.47
N GLU A 180 9.21 -25.45 -11.83
CA GLU A 180 8.57 -24.24 -12.33
C GLU A 180 9.59 -23.13 -12.61
N ARG A 181 10.51 -22.93 -11.65
CA ARG A 181 11.58 -21.95 -11.77
C ARG A 181 12.46 -22.23 -12.97
N GLN A 182 12.87 -23.48 -13.16
CA GLN A 182 13.67 -23.91 -14.31
C GLN A 182 12.90 -23.74 -15.62
N LYS A 183 11.62 -24.12 -15.67
CA LYS A 183 10.76 -23.98 -16.85
C LYS A 183 10.59 -22.52 -17.26
N ARG A 184 10.40 -21.61 -16.31
CA ARG A 184 10.33 -20.16 -16.59
C ARG A 184 11.68 -19.64 -17.09
N GLU A 185 12.78 -20.05 -16.50
CA GLU A 185 14.12 -19.65 -16.94
C GLU A 185 14.43 -20.17 -18.36
N SER A 186 13.96 -21.36 -18.73
CA SER A 186 14.10 -21.90 -20.09
C SER A 186 13.15 -21.26 -21.12
N ASN A 187 11.90 -20.96 -20.75
CA ASN A 187 10.92 -20.31 -21.65
C ASN A 187 11.17 -18.80 -21.81
N GLN A 188 11.89 -18.15 -20.89
CA GLN A 188 12.21 -16.71 -20.97
C GLN A 188 13.23 -16.36 -22.06
N GLN A 189 13.75 -17.33 -22.82
CA GLN A 189 14.57 -17.03 -23.99
C GLN A 189 13.77 -16.48 -25.18
N SER A 190 12.42 -16.46 -25.13
CA SER A 190 11.61 -16.05 -26.30
C SER A 190 10.52 -14.97 -26.10
N THR A 191 10.00 -14.63 -24.91
CA THR A 191 8.81 -13.72 -24.88
C THR A 191 8.57 -12.80 -23.66
N VAL A 192 9.40 -12.74 -22.61
CA VAL A 192 9.10 -11.90 -21.42
C VAL A 192 10.29 -11.02 -20.99
N PRO A 193 10.14 -9.70 -20.82
CA PRO A 193 11.15 -8.88 -20.16
C PRO A 193 11.37 -9.37 -18.73
N LYS A 194 12.63 -9.61 -18.36
CA LYS A 194 13.01 -10.03 -17.00
C LYS A 194 12.53 -8.99 -15.97
N THR A 195 11.99 -9.43 -14.83
CA THR A 195 12.29 -8.70 -13.58
C THR A 195 13.78 -8.94 -13.31
N PRO A 196 14.66 -7.94 -13.39
CA PRO A 196 16.10 -8.20 -13.45
C PRO A 196 16.61 -8.67 -12.09
N SER A 197 17.21 -9.85 -12.07
CA SER A 197 18.02 -10.34 -10.96
C SER A 197 19.18 -9.37 -10.69
N SER A 198 19.16 -8.69 -9.54
CA SER A 198 20.27 -8.14 -8.72
C SER A 198 21.45 -7.37 -9.35
N LYS A 199 21.57 -7.21 -10.68
CA LYS A 199 22.75 -6.58 -11.33
C LYS A 199 22.44 -5.74 -12.56
N GLN A 200 21.21 -5.27 -12.76
CA GLN A 200 21.01 -4.08 -13.59
C GLN A 200 21.14 -2.86 -12.70
N LYS A 201 21.86 -1.83 -13.18
CA LYS A 201 21.73 -0.49 -12.60
C LYS A 201 20.24 -0.19 -12.53
N PRO A 202 19.70 0.25 -11.39
CA PRO A 202 18.31 0.67 -11.32
C PRO A 202 18.05 1.65 -12.47
N ASP A 203 16.89 1.52 -13.11
CA ASP A 203 16.45 2.49 -14.11
C ASP A 203 16.68 3.89 -13.52
N PRO A 204 17.46 4.77 -14.17
CA PRO A 204 17.85 6.05 -13.58
C PRO A 204 16.66 6.84 -13.02
N GLU A 205 15.50 6.73 -13.66
CA GLU A 205 14.27 7.40 -13.23
C GLU A 205 13.76 6.89 -11.88
N PHE A 206 13.96 5.61 -11.57
CA PHE A 206 13.59 4.98 -10.30
C PHE A 206 14.73 5.00 -9.27
N ALA A 207 15.98 4.90 -9.73
CA ALA A 207 17.19 4.95 -8.92
C ALA A 207 17.26 6.25 -8.11
N ASP A 208 16.84 7.35 -8.74
CA ASP A 208 16.95 8.68 -8.18
C ASP A 208 15.73 9.05 -7.33
N MET A 209 14.70 8.20 -7.20
CA MET A 209 13.47 8.55 -6.46
C MET A 209 13.67 8.61 -4.94
N ILE A 210 14.54 7.76 -4.39
CA ILE A 210 14.76 7.63 -2.94
C ILE A 210 16.26 7.55 -2.71
N SER A 211 16.77 8.45 -1.88
CA SER A 211 18.18 8.42 -1.48
C SER A 211 18.44 7.27 -0.49
N PRO A 212 19.61 6.63 -0.51
CA PRO A 212 19.95 5.56 0.43
C PRO A 212 19.83 5.97 1.91
N GLU A 213 20.04 7.25 2.21
CA GLU A 213 19.92 7.83 3.55
C GLU A 213 18.47 7.93 4.03
N GLU A 214 17.51 7.99 3.10
CA GLU A 214 16.07 8.01 3.37
C GLU A 214 15.45 6.61 3.42
N ALA A 215 16.23 5.56 3.14
CA ALA A 215 15.78 4.19 3.18
C ALA A 215 15.31 3.82 4.61
N CYS A 216 14.07 3.35 4.72
CA CYS A 216 13.45 2.99 5.99
C CYS A 216 13.29 1.48 6.08
N LYS A 217 13.30 0.93 7.30
CA LYS A 217 12.93 -0.45 7.59
C LYS A 217 12.03 -0.50 8.82
N CYS A 218 11.19 -1.53 8.88
CA CYS A 218 10.36 -1.85 10.03
C CYS A 218 11.18 -2.62 11.07
N GLU A 219 10.89 -2.39 12.35
CA GLU A 219 11.46 -3.12 13.48
C GLU A 219 10.46 -4.18 13.98
N GLY A 220 10.94 -5.30 14.51
CA GLY A 220 10.05 -6.33 15.07
C GLY A 220 9.36 -7.23 14.04
N VAL A 221 9.94 -7.37 12.84
CA VAL A 221 9.49 -8.35 11.85
C VAL A 221 9.58 -9.76 12.43
N ASP A 222 8.56 -10.58 12.20
CA ASP A 222 8.52 -11.97 12.68
C ASP A 222 9.55 -12.83 11.92
N GLU A 223 10.64 -13.18 12.60
CA GLU A 223 11.75 -13.97 12.03
C GLU A 223 11.35 -15.43 11.75
N ASP A 224 10.28 -15.94 12.37
CA ASP A 224 9.75 -17.29 12.11
C ASP A 224 8.83 -17.34 10.88
N SER A 225 8.50 -16.18 10.31
CA SER A 225 7.65 -16.04 9.13
C SER A 225 8.45 -16.01 7.82
N CYS A 226 7.79 -16.40 6.73
CA CYS A 226 8.35 -16.38 5.38
C CYS A 226 7.43 -15.59 4.45
N TYR A 227 8.00 -14.63 3.72
CA TYR A 227 7.22 -13.62 3.01
C TYR A 227 7.32 -13.75 1.48
N SER A 228 6.23 -13.49 0.78
CA SER A 228 6.21 -13.29 -0.67
C SER A 228 5.26 -12.15 -1.01
N VAL A 229 5.69 -11.25 -1.90
CA VAL A 229 4.92 -10.07 -2.28
C VAL A 229 4.24 -10.32 -3.62
N PHE A 230 2.93 -10.08 -3.66
CA PHE A 230 2.12 -10.10 -4.86
C PHE A 230 1.52 -8.70 -5.04
N VAL A 231 1.56 -8.20 -6.27
CA VAL A 231 1.06 -6.86 -6.61
C VAL A 231 0.03 -7.01 -7.71
N SER A 232 -1.15 -6.42 -7.50
CA SER A 232 -2.14 -6.17 -8.54
C SER A 232 -2.19 -4.67 -8.82
N TYR A 233 -2.37 -4.29 -10.08
CA TYR A 233 -2.50 -2.88 -10.46
C TYR A 233 -3.73 -2.69 -11.32
N ILE A 234 -4.75 -2.05 -10.76
CA ILE A 234 -6.10 -2.03 -11.33
C ILE A 234 -6.54 -0.57 -11.49
N GLU A 235 -7.12 -0.26 -12.64
CA GLU A 235 -7.78 1.02 -12.92
C GLU A 235 -9.31 0.84 -12.93
N ILE A 236 -10.02 1.74 -12.26
CA ILE A 236 -11.47 1.84 -12.36
C ILE A 236 -11.80 3.12 -13.13
N TYR A 237 -12.29 2.95 -14.36
CA TYR A 237 -12.66 4.07 -15.23
C TYR A 237 -14.05 3.88 -15.80
N ASN A 238 -14.93 4.87 -15.62
CA ASN A 238 -16.31 4.84 -16.09
C ASN A 238 -17.08 3.57 -15.64
N ASN A 239 -16.90 3.13 -14.39
CA ASN A 239 -17.43 1.89 -13.82
C ASN A 239 -16.93 0.58 -14.46
N TYR A 240 -15.92 0.63 -15.34
CA TYR A 240 -15.20 -0.53 -15.84
C TYR A 240 -13.91 -0.74 -15.05
N ILE A 241 -13.52 -2.00 -14.92
CA ILE A 241 -12.30 -2.44 -14.22
C ILE A 241 -11.31 -2.92 -15.27
N TYR A 242 -10.09 -2.39 -15.22
CA TYR A 242 -9.00 -2.73 -16.12
C TYR A 242 -7.81 -3.23 -15.31
N ASP A 243 -7.27 -4.39 -15.67
CA ASP A 243 -6.01 -4.88 -15.12
C ASP A 243 -4.86 -4.26 -15.93
N LEU A 244 -4.07 -3.41 -15.27
CA LEU A 244 -2.94 -2.71 -15.88
C LEU A 244 -1.69 -3.60 -16.02
N LEU A 245 -1.72 -4.81 -15.46
CA LEU A 245 -0.67 -5.82 -15.61
C LEU A 245 -1.04 -6.92 -16.62
N GLU A 246 -2.25 -6.88 -17.20
CA GLU A 246 -2.65 -7.82 -18.24
C GLU A 246 -1.83 -7.58 -19.51
N ASP A 247 -1.25 -8.64 -20.05
CA ASP A 247 -0.54 -8.61 -21.33
C ASP A 247 -1.56 -8.31 -22.45
N THR A 248 -1.75 -7.03 -22.77
CA THR A 248 -2.62 -6.64 -23.88
C THR A 248 -1.92 -7.03 -25.19
N PRO A 249 -2.51 -7.91 -26.03
CA PRO A 249 -1.96 -8.10 -27.37
C PRO A 249 -1.99 -6.76 -28.09
N ILE A 250 -0.83 -6.29 -28.56
CA ILE A 250 -0.69 -5.06 -29.35
C ILE A 250 -1.62 -5.19 -30.55
N ASP A 251 -2.72 -4.46 -30.55
CA ASP A 251 -3.66 -4.40 -31.67
C ASP A 251 -3.10 -3.41 -32.71
N PRO A 252 -2.57 -3.86 -33.87
CA PRO A 252 -1.81 -3.02 -34.79
C PRO A 252 -2.64 -1.94 -35.50
N ILE A 253 -3.94 -1.80 -35.20
CA ILE A 253 -4.88 -0.98 -35.98
C ILE A 253 -5.40 0.25 -35.21
N ARG A 254 -5.07 0.44 -33.93
CA ARG A 254 -5.45 1.67 -33.22
C ARG A 254 -4.24 2.60 -33.04
N PRO A 255 -4.16 3.73 -33.78
CA PRO A 255 -3.14 4.73 -33.51
C PRO A 255 -3.41 5.42 -32.16
N LYS A 256 -2.31 5.77 -31.48
CA LYS A 256 -2.27 6.54 -30.23
C LYS A 256 -2.97 7.89 -30.35
#